data_AF-W9XRZ9-F1
#
_entry.id   AF-W9XRZ9-F1
#
_cell.length_a   1.000
_cell.length_b   1.000
_cell.length_c   1.000
_cell.angle_alpha   90.00
_cell.angle_beta   90.00
_cell.angle_gamma   90.00
#
_symmetry.space_group_name_H-M   'P 1'
#
loop_
_entity.id
_entity.type
_entity.pdbx_description
1 polymer ?
#
loop_
_entity_poly.entity_id
_entity_poly.type
_entity_poly.pdbx_seq_one_letter_code
_entity_poly.pdbx_strand_id
1 'polypeptide(L)'
;MASLDSVEVVMVDVDAEGDLILEVGRELKNQIQTQEKGGPKPTPVIMRIRVSSKILSLTSPVFEGMLTRRSREDQLPLGQDKPLVLEFPEDAPEPMATLCKVLHYHQDAVRPYSFREMYEATLTSTNFGCTHAMAPWFHRQLHLR
;
A
#
# COMPACT_ATOMS: atom_id res chain seq x y z
N MET A 1 4.15 30.13 -18.47
CA MET A 1 3.39 29.73 -17.27
C MET A 1 3.50 28.22 -17.19
N ALA A 2 4.25 27.69 -16.22
CA ALA A 2 4.47 26.25 -16.09
C ALA A 2 3.16 25.59 -15.61
N SER A 3 2.66 24.63 -16.38
CA SER A 3 1.57 23.75 -15.96
C SER A 3 2.08 22.93 -14.79
N LEU A 4 1.46 23.06 -13.63
CA LEU A 4 1.65 22.13 -12.52
C LEU A 4 1.03 20.81 -12.99
N ASP A 5 1.86 19.86 -13.43
CA ASP A 5 1.45 18.46 -13.61
C ASP A 5 0.88 18.02 -12.26
N SER A 6 -0.45 18.04 -12.12
CA SER A 6 -1.13 17.65 -10.90
C SER A 6 -0.98 16.15 -10.72
N VAL A 7 -0.31 15.77 -9.63
CA VAL A 7 -0.19 14.37 -9.21
C VAL A 7 -1.58 13.88 -8.82
N GLU A 8 -2.00 12.76 -9.39
CA GLU A 8 -3.25 12.12 -9.01
C GLU A 8 -3.02 11.38 -7.70
N VAL A 9 -3.67 11.84 -6.63
CA VAL A 9 -3.66 11.19 -5.32
C VAL A 9 -4.97 10.44 -5.17
N VAL A 10 -4.89 9.11 -5.10
CA VAL A 10 -6.04 8.23 -4.90
C VAL A 10 -6.10 7.81 -3.44
N MET A 11 -7.23 8.08 -2.78
CA MET A 11 -7.48 7.61 -1.42
C MET A 11 -8.23 6.28 -1.47
N VAL A 12 -7.71 5.27 -0.76
CA VAL A 12 -8.32 3.95 -0.59
C VAL A 12 -8.55 3.71 0.89
N ASP A 13 -9.81 3.75 1.31
CA ASP A 13 -10.20 3.42 2.69
C ASP A 13 -10.36 1.90 2.81
N VAL A 14 -9.37 1.24 3.40
CA VAL A 14 -9.42 -0.19 3.74
C VAL A 14 -10.02 -0.39 5.14
N ASP A 15 -9.77 0.57 6.04
CA ASP A 15 -10.38 0.66 7.35
C ASP A 15 -10.83 2.11 7.60
N ALA A 16 -12.15 2.32 7.72
CA ALA A 16 -12.74 3.64 7.98
C ALA A 16 -12.30 4.21 9.33
N GLU A 17 -12.02 3.34 10.29
CA GLU A 17 -11.54 3.67 11.63
C GLU A 17 -10.01 3.60 11.74
N GLY A 18 -9.31 3.44 10.61
CA GLY A 18 -7.88 3.34 10.54
C GLY A 18 -7.17 4.58 11.11
N ASP A 19 -6.07 4.34 11.81
CA ASP A 19 -5.20 5.32 12.47
C ASP A 19 -3.86 5.51 11.73
N LEU A 20 -3.71 4.86 10.57
CA LEU A 20 -2.50 4.85 9.76
C LEU A 20 -2.84 5.03 8.27
N ILE A 21 -2.05 5.84 7.59
CA ILE A 21 -2.07 6.02 6.13
C ILE A 21 -0.74 5.52 5.57
N LEU A 22 -0.80 4.59 4.63
CA LEU A 22 0.33 4.21 3.79
C LEU A 22 0.27 5.05 2.51
N GLU A 23 1.30 5.83 2.24
CA GLU A 23 1.47 6.58 1.00
C GLU A 23 2.42 5.82 0.09
N VAL A 24 1.92 5.31 -1.04
CA VAL A 24 2.61 4.32 -1.86
C VAL A 24 2.76 4.82 -3.28
N GLY A 25 3.94 4.58 -3.86
CA GLY A 25 4.32 5.04 -5.19
C GLY A 25 5.07 6.37 -5.16
N ARG A 26 5.79 6.66 -6.24
CA ARG A 26 6.61 7.89 -6.35
C ARG A 26 5.81 9.04 -6.93
N GLU A 27 5.99 10.21 -6.32
CA GLU A 27 5.89 11.47 -7.04
C GLU A 27 7.08 11.59 -8.00
N LEU A 28 6.83 11.69 -9.31
CA LEU A 28 7.90 11.81 -10.31
C LEU A 28 8.51 13.22 -10.32
N LYS A 29 9.01 13.71 -9.18
CA LYS A 29 9.50 15.10 -9.06
C LYS A 29 10.94 15.30 -9.51
N ASN A 30 11.78 14.25 -9.65
CA ASN A 30 13.22 14.41 -9.93
C ASN A 30 13.82 13.34 -10.86
N GLN A 31 13.25 13.09 -12.03
CA GLN A 31 14.00 12.42 -13.11
C GLN A 31 14.03 13.30 -14.36
N ILE A 32 14.99 14.22 -14.39
CA ILE A 32 15.40 14.90 -15.61
C ILE A 32 16.28 13.93 -16.40
N GLN A 33 15.82 13.68 -17.64
CA GLN A 33 16.54 13.21 -18.83
C GLN A 33 16.98 11.73 -18.88
N THR A 34 16.10 10.89 -19.44
CA THR A 34 16.33 10.35 -20.78
C THR A 34 14.99 10.21 -21.47
N GLN A 35 14.75 11.06 -22.48
CA GLN A 35 13.60 10.93 -23.38
C GLN A 35 13.84 9.73 -24.30
N GLU A 36 12.84 8.85 -24.44
CA GLU A 36 12.47 8.32 -25.75
C GLU A 36 10.94 8.16 -25.90
N LYS A 37 10.41 8.93 -26.86
CA LYS A 37 9.24 8.69 -27.75
C LYS A 37 7.85 8.39 -27.16
N GLY A 38 7.01 9.43 -27.14
CA GLY A 38 5.76 9.45 -27.93
C GLY A 38 4.50 8.76 -27.39
N GLY A 39 4.52 8.19 -26.18
CA GLY A 39 3.31 7.76 -25.49
C GLY A 39 2.78 8.83 -24.53
N PRO A 40 1.49 8.79 -24.13
CA PRO A 40 1.02 9.59 -23.00
C PRO A 40 1.92 9.32 -21.79
N LYS A 41 2.54 10.38 -21.27
CA LYS A 41 3.40 10.33 -20.08
C LYS A 41 2.56 9.76 -18.95
N PRO A 42 2.94 8.61 -18.33
CA PRO A 42 2.18 8.07 -17.22
C PRO A 42 2.19 9.11 -16.10
N THR A 43 1.01 9.61 -15.74
CA THR A 43 0.84 10.45 -14.56
C THR A 43 1.24 9.61 -13.35
N PRO A 44 2.20 10.07 -12.52
CA PRO A 44 2.51 9.35 -11.29
C PRO A 44 1.26 9.33 -10.41
N VAL A 45 0.78 8.13 -10.10
CA VAL A 45 -0.34 7.92 -9.18
C VAL A 45 0.25 7.65 -7.81
N ILE A 46 -0.03 8.53 -6.86
CA ILE A 46 0.23 8.25 -5.44
C ILE A 46 -1.04 7.66 -4.86
N MET A 47 -0.92 6.51 -4.19
CA MET A 47 -2.04 5.89 -3.50
C MET A 47 -1.87 6.06 -2.00
N ARG A 48 -2.87 6.66 -1.36
CA ARG A 48 -2.99 6.72 0.09
C ARG A 48 -3.95 5.64 0.54
N ILE A 49 -3.51 4.76 1.42
CA ILE A 49 -4.28 3.61 1.89
C ILE A 49 -4.50 3.77 3.39
N ARG A 50 -5.75 3.98 3.82
CA ARG A 50 -6.11 4.09 5.24
C ARG A 50 -6.36 2.72 5.82
N VAL A 51 -5.66 2.40 6.91
CA VAL A 51 -5.56 1.08 7.53
C VAL A 51 -5.45 1.18 9.04
N SER A 52 -5.66 0.07 9.74
CA SER A 52 -5.36 -0.07 11.16
C SER A 52 -3.90 -0.45 11.38
N SER A 53 -3.18 0.38 12.12
CA SER A 53 -1.81 0.12 12.59
C SER A 53 -1.73 -1.19 13.40
N LYS A 54 -2.79 -1.50 14.16
CA LYS A 54 -2.90 -2.70 15.00
C LYS A 54 -2.99 -3.97 14.16
N ILE A 55 -3.81 -3.98 13.11
CA ILE A 55 -3.94 -5.13 12.20
C ILE A 55 -2.62 -5.35 11.46
N LEU A 56 -1.99 -4.27 10.96
CA LEU A 56 -0.69 -4.39 10.30
C LEU A 56 0.39 -4.92 11.25
N SER A 57 0.50 -4.41 12.47
CA SER A 57 1.48 -4.91 13.45
C SER A 57 1.26 -6.37 13.81
N LEU A 58 0.00 -6.81 13.93
CA LEU A 58 -0.33 -8.20 14.24
C LEU A 58 0.06 -9.18 13.12
N THR A 59 0.02 -8.71 11.87
CA THR A 59 0.17 -9.57 10.68
C THR A 59 1.52 -9.42 9.99
N SER A 60 2.33 -8.44 10.41
CA SER A 60 3.61 -8.09 9.79
C SER A 60 4.64 -7.71 10.85
N PRO A 61 5.72 -8.49 11.02
CA PRO A 61 6.82 -8.09 11.88
C PRO A 61 7.55 -6.85 11.36
N VAL A 62 7.48 -6.59 10.05
CA VAL A 62 8.06 -5.39 9.43
C VAL A 62 7.29 -4.14 9.87
N PHE A 63 5.95 -4.14 9.72
CA PHE A 63 5.14 -3.01 10.19
C PHE A 63 5.19 -2.87 11.71
N GLU A 64 5.17 -3.96 12.47
CA GLU A 64 5.34 -3.92 13.93
C GLU A 64 6.64 -3.21 14.33
N GLY A 65 7.77 -3.57 13.70
CA GLY A 65 9.05 -2.94 13.95
C GLY A 65 9.07 -1.46 13.56
N MET A 66 8.50 -1.10 12.41
CA MET A 66 8.42 0.29 11.94
C MET A 66 7.57 1.16 12.88
N LEU A 67 6.39 0.69 13.26
CA LEU A 67 5.44 1.42 14.09
C LEU A 67 5.93 1.53 15.54
N THR A 68 6.54 0.47 16.08
CA THR A 68 7.15 0.51 17.42
C THR A 68 8.30 1.51 17.46
N ARG A 69 9.16 1.54 16.43
CA ARG A 69 10.27 2.49 16.36
C ARG A 69 9.79 3.93 16.27
N ARG A 70 8.85 4.22 15.36
CA ARG A 70 8.28 5.58 15.21
C ARG A 70 7.55 6.06 16.46
N SER A 71 6.77 5.20 17.10
CA SER A 71 6.06 5.56 18.33
C SER A 71 7.03 5.96 19.46
N ARG A 72 8.22 5.36 19.49
CA ARG A 72 9.28 5.73 20.44
C ARG A 72 9.99 7.03 20.09
N GLU A 73 10.24 7.26 18.81
CA GLU A 73 11.00 8.41 18.32
C GLU A 73 10.17 9.69 18.34
N ASP A 74 8.91 9.62 17.89
CA ASP A 74 8.08 10.80 17.70
C ASP A 74 7.16 11.13 18.89
N GLN A 75 7.00 10.20 19.86
CA GLN A 75 6.01 10.28 20.96
C GLN A 75 4.59 10.68 20.48
N LEU A 76 4.27 10.39 19.21
CA LEU A 76 3.00 10.78 18.61
C LEU A 76 1.93 9.74 18.97
N PRO A 77 0.80 10.16 19.57
CA PRO A 77 -0.34 9.28 19.71
C PRO A 77 -0.89 8.94 18.33
N LEU A 78 -1.07 7.65 18.06
CA LEU A 78 -1.85 7.19 16.91
C LEU A 78 -3.33 7.51 17.16
N GLY A 79 -3.98 8.16 16.21
CA GLY A 79 -5.37 8.58 16.37
C GLY A 79 -6.06 8.78 15.02
N GLN A 80 -7.37 8.54 15.01
CA GLN A 80 -8.20 8.66 13.81
C GLN A 80 -8.26 10.09 13.24
N ASP A 81 -8.17 11.10 14.12
CA ASP A 81 -8.22 12.52 13.74
C ASP A 81 -6.91 13.02 13.11
N LYS A 82 -5.80 12.34 13.40
CA LYS A 82 -4.48 12.65 12.85
C LYS A 82 -3.71 11.34 12.61
N PRO A 83 -4.09 10.59 11.55
CA PRO A 83 -3.45 9.32 11.27
C PRO A 83 -1.97 9.52 10.94
N LEU A 84 -1.15 8.58 11.39
CA LEU A 84 0.28 8.55 11.05
C LEU A 84 0.42 8.28 9.55
N VAL A 85 1.38 8.93 8.89
CA VAL A 85 1.69 8.67 7.47
C VAL A 85 3.02 7.95 7.35
N LEU A 86 3.02 6.80 6.68
CA LEU A 86 4.22 6.05 6.29
C LEU A 86 4.36 6.07 4.77
N GLU A 87 5.56 6.44 4.30
CA GLU A 87 5.84 6.61 2.87
C GLU A 87 6.61 5.41 2.31
N PHE A 88 6.15 4.90 1.16
CA PHE A 88 6.68 3.76 0.43
C PHE A 88 6.83 4.13 -1.06
N PRO A 89 7.77 5.04 -1.38
CA PRO A 89 7.91 5.56 -2.74
C PRO A 89 8.27 4.47 -3.76
N GLU A 90 9.03 3.46 -3.34
CA GLU A 90 9.53 2.40 -4.21
C GLU A 90 8.54 1.26 -4.46
N ASP A 91 7.50 1.17 -3.63
CA ASP A 91 6.56 0.08 -3.67
C ASP A 91 5.44 0.35 -4.69
N ALA A 92 4.92 -0.72 -5.26
CA ALA A 92 3.81 -0.66 -6.20
C ALA A 92 2.48 -0.41 -5.45
N PRO A 93 1.68 0.60 -5.85
CA PRO A 93 0.42 0.94 -5.19
C PRO A 93 -0.61 -0.19 -5.13
N GLU A 94 -0.89 -0.85 -6.25
CA GLU A 94 -1.98 -1.83 -6.36
C GLU A 94 -1.71 -3.14 -5.59
N PRO A 95 -0.49 -3.72 -5.64
CA PRO A 95 -0.14 -4.86 -4.79
C PRO A 95 -0.19 -4.52 -3.30
N MET A 96 0.24 -3.31 -2.90
CA MET A 96 0.15 -2.86 -1.51
C MET A 96 -1.30 -2.71 -1.06
N ALA A 97 -2.18 -2.12 -1.89
CA ALA A 97 -3.60 -2.04 -1.59
C ALA A 97 -4.24 -3.42 -1.48
N THR A 98 -3.85 -4.36 -2.35
CA THR A 98 -4.32 -5.75 -2.28
C THR A 98 -3.89 -6.41 -0.98
N LEU A 99 -2.60 -6.29 -0.62
CA LEU A 99 -2.08 -6.78 0.67
C LEU A 99 -2.90 -6.21 1.84
N CYS A 100 -3.08 -4.90 1.90
CA CYS A 100 -3.83 -4.25 2.98
C CYS A 100 -5.28 -4.74 3.06
N LYS A 101 -5.98 -4.82 1.93
CA LYS A 101 -7.34 -5.34 1.84
C LYS A 101 -7.45 -6.76 2.39
N VAL A 102 -6.50 -7.63 2.05
CA VAL A 102 -6.50 -9.01 2.56
C VAL A 102 -6.27 -9.05 4.07
N LEU A 103 -5.27 -8.32 4.57
CA LEU A 103 -4.95 -8.30 6.01
C LEU A 103 -6.11 -7.76 6.86
N HIS A 104 -6.91 -6.86 6.32
CA HIS A 104 -8.08 -6.27 6.98
C HIS A 104 -9.39 -7.01 6.70
N TYR A 105 -9.36 -8.16 6.02
CA TYR A 105 -10.57 -8.89 5.61
C TYR A 105 -11.59 -8.04 4.84
N HIS A 106 -11.10 -7.08 4.06
CA HIS A 106 -11.94 -6.16 3.29
C HIS A 106 -12.71 -6.93 2.21
N GLN A 107 -13.97 -6.55 1.96
CA GLN A 107 -14.86 -7.23 1.00
C GLN A 107 -14.25 -7.38 -0.41
N ASP A 108 -13.56 -6.36 -0.88
CA ASP A 108 -12.88 -6.37 -2.19
C ASP A 108 -11.76 -7.41 -2.30
N ALA A 109 -11.24 -7.94 -1.18
CA ALA A 109 -10.22 -8.99 -1.21
C ALA A 109 -10.74 -10.31 -1.79
N VAL A 110 -12.07 -10.46 -1.91
CA VAL A 110 -12.72 -11.71 -2.35
C VAL A 110 -13.00 -11.74 -3.86
N ARG A 111 -12.74 -10.64 -4.58
CA ARG A 111 -12.90 -10.63 -6.05
C ARG A 111 -11.98 -11.66 -6.73
N PRO A 112 -12.27 -12.05 -7.98
CA PRO A 112 -11.31 -12.79 -8.80
C PRO A 112 -10.06 -11.94 -9.09
N TYR A 113 -8.89 -12.54 -8.93
CA TYR A 113 -7.60 -11.94 -9.28
C TYR A 113 -6.97 -12.68 -10.46
N SER A 114 -6.29 -11.94 -11.34
CA SER A 114 -5.40 -12.49 -12.37
C SER A 114 -4.15 -13.13 -11.75
N PHE A 115 -3.44 -13.96 -12.53
CA PHE A 115 -2.25 -14.66 -11.99
C PHE A 115 -1.16 -13.66 -11.63
N ARG A 116 -1.04 -12.61 -12.45
CA ARG A 116 -0.12 -11.51 -12.25
C ARG A 116 -0.41 -10.76 -10.96
N GLU A 117 -1.67 -10.36 -10.71
CA GLU A 117 -2.03 -9.66 -9.47
C GLU A 117 -1.76 -10.52 -8.22
N MET A 118 -2.06 -11.83 -8.29
CA MET A 118 -1.73 -12.75 -7.21
C MET A 118 -0.23 -12.84 -6.96
N TYR A 119 0.57 -12.98 -8.03
CA TYR A 119 2.02 -13.05 -7.94
C TYR A 119 2.62 -11.77 -7.33
N GLU A 120 2.19 -10.60 -7.81
CA GLU A 120 2.65 -9.31 -7.29
C GLU A 120 2.28 -9.13 -5.82
N ALA A 121 1.05 -9.48 -5.41
CA ALA A 121 0.64 -9.45 -4.00
C ALA A 121 1.46 -10.42 -3.12
N THR A 122 1.81 -11.60 -3.64
CA THR A 122 2.69 -12.55 -2.93
C THR A 122 4.10 -11.99 -2.75
N LEU A 123 4.67 -11.34 -3.77
CA LEU A 123 5.97 -10.66 -3.66
C LEU A 123 5.93 -9.56 -2.59
N THR A 124 4.92 -8.67 -2.65
CA THR A 124 4.74 -7.62 -1.64
C THR A 124 4.59 -8.23 -0.24
N SER A 125 3.80 -9.29 -0.08
CA SER A 125 3.66 -9.97 1.22
C SER A 125 4.99 -10.51 1.75
N THR A 126 5.91 -10.91 0.88
CA THR A 126 7.25 -11.37 1.27
C THR A 126 8.10 -10.22 1.78
N ASN A 127 8.08 -9.07 1.08
CA ASN A 127 8.81 -7.87 1.48
C ASN A 127 8.38 -7.36 2.86
N PHE A 128 7.08 -7.45 3.17
CA PHE A 128 6.53 -7.00 4.44
C PHE A 128 6.38 -8.11 5.48
N GLY A 129 6.85 -9.34 5.20
CA GLY A 129 6.80 -10.45 6.16
C GLY A 129 5.39 -10.96 6.51
N CYS A 130 4.41 -10.75 5.62
CA CYS A 130 3.00 -11.10 5.82
C CYS A 130 2.58 -12.41 5.11
N THR A 131 3.54 -13.22 4.65
CA THR A 131 3.26 -14.42 3.83
C THR A 131 2.30 -15.41 4.48
N HIS A 132 2.44 -15.63 5.80
CA HIS A 132 1.55 -16.52 6.56
C HIS A 132 0.12 -15.98 6.63
N ALA A 133 -0.06 -14.67 6.84
CA ALA A 133 -1.37 -14.03 6.87
C ALA A 133 -2.05 -14.04 5.49
N MET A 134 -1.26 -14.00 4.41
CA MET A 134 -1.74 -14.01 3.03
C MET A 134 -2.06 -15.42 2.50
N ALA A 135 -1.52 -16.49 3.10
CA ALA A 135 -1.65 -17.85 2.58
C ALA A 135 -3.10 -18.32 2.39
N PRO A 136 -4.04 -18.12 3.35
CA PRO A 136 -5.43 -18.55 3.17
C PRO A 136 -6.11 -17.85 1.98
N TRP A 137 -5.82 -16.56 1.76
CA TRP A 137 -6.33 -15.82 0.61
C TRP A 137 -5.78 -16.38 -0.70
N PHE A 138 -4.47 -16.64 -0.76
CA PHE A 138 -3.84 -17.19 -1.96
C PHE A 138 -4.43 -18.57 -2.33
N HIS A 139 -4.55 -19.47 -1.35
CA HIS A 139 -5.17 -20.78 -1.57
C HIS A 139 -6.61 -20.67 -2.07
N ARG A 140 -7.41 -19.77 -1.48
CA ARG A 140 -8.78 -19.52 -1.93
C ARG A 140 -8.83 -19.07 -3.39
N GLN A 141 -7.94 -18.17 -3.81
CA GLN A 141 -7.93 -17.66 -5.19
C GLN A 141 -7.59 -18.74 -6.22
N LEU A 142 -6.76 -19.73 -5.86
CA LEU A 142 -6.49 -20.88 -6.72
C LEU A 142 -7.71 -21.80 -6.90
N HIS A 143 -8.61 -21.86 -5.92
CA HIS A 143 -9.84 -22.67 -6.00
C HIS A 143 -11.01 -21.96 -6.71
N LEU A 144 -10.93 -20.64 -6.94
CA LEU A 144 -11.95 -19.88 -7.67
C LEU A 144 -11.74 -19.90 -9.19
N ARG A 145 -10.75 -20.66 -9.67
CA ARG A 145 -10.45 -20.87 -11.09
C ARG A 145 -10.69 -22.31 -11.48
#